data_AF-A0A9D7QBP8-F1
#
_entry.id   AF-A0A9D7QBP8-F1
#
_cell.length_a   1.000
_cell.length_b   1.000
_cell.length_c   1.000
_cell.angle_alpha   90.00
_cell.angle_beta   90.00
_cell.angle_gamma   90.00
#
_symmetry.space_group_name_H-M   'P 1'
#
loop_
_entity.id
_entity.type
_entity.pdbx_description
1 polymer ?
#
loop_
_entity_poly.entity_id
_entity_poly.type
_entity_poly.pdbx_seq_one_letter_code
_entity_poly.pdbx_strand_id
1 'polypeptide(L)' 'MSLPPTDPRAGEIARKKLTLAIVCSALVIGALLLLVLPVKLPLPLRLGLAFTDLVAAAAVWLVGRQHFSGK' A
#
# COMPACT_ATOMS: atom_id res chain seq x y z
N MET A 1 34.78 -18.42 -8.68
CA MET A 1 33.68 -17.86 -7.87
C MET A 1 32.38 -18.15 -8.59
N SER A 2 31.67 -19.21 -8.21
CA SER A 2 30.33 -19.51 -8.71
C SER A 2 29.38 -18.47 -8.15
N LEU A 3 28.76 -17.67 -9.02
CA LEU A 3 27.69 -16.76 -8.63
C LEU A 3 26.58 -17.59 -7.96
N PRO A 4 26.03 -17.16 -6.81
CA PRO A 4 24.89 -17.86 -6.23
C PRO A 4 23.78 -17.92 -7.26
N PRO A 5 23.02 -19.03 -7.37
CA PRO A 5 21.91 -19.13 -8.30
C PRO A 5 20.93 -17.99 -8.01
N THR A 6 20.85 -17.03 -8.93
CA THR A 6 19.83 -15.97 -8.90
C THR A 6 18.48 -16.65 -9.08
N ASP A 7 17.79 -16.93 -7.98
CA ASP A 7 16.45 -17.50 -8.03
C ASP A 7 15.55 -16.50 -8.79
N PRO A 8 15.02 -16.85 -9.99
CA PRO A 8 14.20 -15.93 -10.78
C PRO A 8 12.96 -15.44 -10.01
N ARG A 9 12.52 -16.18 -8.99
CA ARG A 9 11.40 -15.81 -8.12
C ARG A 9 11.73 -14.67 -7.17
N ALA A 10 13.00 -14.47 -6.80
CA ALA A 10 13.42 -13.39 -5.91
C ALA A 10 13.14 -12.01 -6.53
N GLY A 11 13.34 -11.88 -7.85
CA GLY A 11 13.04 -10.65 -8.59
C GLY A 11 11.53 -10.34 -8.63
N GLU A 12 10.69 -11.36 -8.83
CA GLU A 12 9.23 -11.19 -8.82
C GLU A 12 8.70 -10.79 -7.44
N ILE A 13 9.22 -11.41 -6.37
CA ILE A 13 8.84 -11.10 -4.99
C ILE A 13 9.23 -9.65 -4.65
N ALA A 14 10.43 -9.21 -5.04
CA ALA A 14 10.87 -7.83 -4.83
C ALA A 14 9.96 -6.81 -5.53
N ARG A 15 9.56 -7.08 -6.79
CA ARG A 15 8.61 -6.23 -7.53
C ARG A 15 7.24 -6.19 -6.84
N LYS A 16 6.71 -7.33 -6.39
CA LYS A 16 5.43 -7.39 -5.68
C LYS A 16 5.45 -6.61 -4.37
N LYS A 17 6.54 -6.69 -3.59
CA LYS A 17 6.74 -5.89 -2.36
C LYS A 17 6.79 -4.39 -2.68
N LEU A 18 7.50 -4.00 -3.73
CA LEU A 18 7.58 -2.61 -4.18
C LEU A 18 6.19 -2.10 -4.58
N THR A 19 5.45 -2.83 -5.41
CA THR A 19 4.08 -2.47 -5.81
C THR A 19 3.18 -2.30 -4.59
N LEU A 20 3.24 -3.23 -3.63
CA LEU A 20 2.43 -3.16 -2.41
C LEU A 20 2.79 -1.95 -1.55
N ALA A 21 4.07 -1.62 -1.42
CA ALA A 21 4.52 -0.42 -0.73
C ALA A 21 4.03 0.87 -1.43
N ILE A 22 4.10 0.92 -2.77
CA ILE A 22 3.61 2.06 -3.56
C ILE A 22 2.11 2.24 -3.39
N VAL A 23 1.32 1.17 -3.52
CA VAL A 23 -0.15 1.21 -3.38
C VAL A 23 -0.53 1.67 -1.97
N CYS A 24 0.11 1.11 -0.94
CA CYS A 24 -0.17 1.50 0.44
C CYS A 24 0.16 2.98 0.69
N SER A 25 1.29 3.46 0.15
CA SER A 25 1.70 4.86 0.26
C SER A 25 0.72 5.79 -0.47
N ALA A 26 0.28 5.40 -1.66
CA ALA A 26 -0.67 6.17 -2.47
C ALA A 26 -2.03 6.31 -1.78
N LEU A 27 -2.54 5.25 -1.14
CA LEU A 27 -3.80 5.29 -0.38
C LEU A 27 -3.70 6.24 0.82
N VAL A 28 -2.58 6.19 1.58
CA VAL A 28 -2.38 7.09 2.72
C VAL A 28 -2.25 8.54 2.28
N ILE A 29 -1.46 8.81 1.24
CA ILE A 29 -1.31 10.16 0.68
C ILE A 29 -2.64 10.67 0.12
N GLY A 30 -3.40 9.81 -0.57
CA GLY A 30 -4.74 10.11 -1.08
C GLY A 30 -5.69 10.53 0.04
N ALA A 31 -5.77 9.75 1.11
CA ALA A 31 -6.58 10.07 2.29
C ALA A 31 -6.19 11.43 2.91
N LEU A 32 -4.89 11.69 3.07
CA LEU A 32 -4.39 12.96 3.62
C LEU A 32 -4.71 14.14 2.71
N LEU A 33 -4.48 14.01 1.41
CA LEU A 33 -4.82 15.03 0.42
C LEU A 33 -6.32 15.33 0.42
N LEU A 34 -7.15 14.30 0.54
CA LEU A 34 -8.59 14.43 0.59
C LEU A 34 -9.07 15.13 1.86
N LEU A 35 -8.31 15.09 2.95
CA LEU A 35 -8.59 15.83 4.19
C LEU A 35 -8.01 17.26 4.18
N VAL A 36 -6.89 17.50 3.52
CA VAL A 36 -6.18 18.80 3.54
C VAL A 36 -6.62 19.74 2.43
N LEU A 37 -6.83 19.25 1.20
CA LEU A 37 -7.17 20.10 0.05
C LEU A 37 -8.59 20.67 0.19
N PRO A 38 -8.86 21.90 -0.25
CA PRO A 38 -10.22 22.46 -0.27
C PRO A 38 -11.04 21.84 -1.42
N VAL A 39 -11.48 20.60 -1.24
CA VAL A 39 -12.35 19.90 -2.18
C VAL A 39 -13.81 20.25 -1.88
N LYS A 40 -14.62 20.51 -2.92
CA LYS A 40 -16.07 20.78 -2.86
C LYS A 40 -16.91 19.54 -2.49
N LEU A 41 -16.43 18.71 -1.57
CA LEU A 41 -17.15 17.56 -1.03
C LEU A 41 -17.59 17.88 0.40
N PRO A 42 -18.82 17.49 0.80
CA PRO A 42 -19.27 17.71 2.17
C PRO A 42 -18.39 16.92 3.14
N LEU A 43 -18.06 17.57 4.27
CA LEU A 43 -17.19 17.03 5.33
C LEU A 43 -17.45 15.56 5.72
N PRO A 44 -18.71 15.10 5.95
CA PRO A 44 -18.95 13.71 6.32
C PRO A 44 -18.54 12.71 5.23
N LEU A 45 -18.76 13.06 3.95
CA LEU A 45 -18.32 12.23 2.83
C LEU A 45 -16.79 12.17 2.73
N ARG A 46 -16.10 13.29 3.01
CA ARG A 46 -14.63 13.34 3.02
C ARG A 46 -14.04 12.45 4.11
N LEU A 47 -14.59 12.51 5.31
CA LEU A 47 -14.18 11.66 6.42
C LEU A 47 -14.44 10.18 6.12
N GLY A 48 -15.61 9.86 5.54
CA GLY A 48 -15.94 8.52 5.10
C GLY A 48 -14.93 7.98 4.09
N LEU A 49 -14.62 8.75 3.04
CA LEU A 49 -13.66 8.35 2.00
C LEU A 49 -12.24 8.16 2.56
N ALA A 50 -11.76 9.12 3.36
CA ALA A 50 -10.45 9.05 3.98
C ALA A 50 -10.34 7.84 4.92
N PHE A 51 -11.40 7.54 5.67
CA PHE A 51 -11.44 6.36 6.52
C PHE A 51 -11.38 5.06 5.70
N THR A 52 -12.13 4.96 4.62
CA THR A 52 -12.06 3.78 3.73
C THR A 52 -10.68 3.59 3.10
N ASP A 53 -10.01 4.68 2.68
CA ASP A 53 -8.64 4.61 2.15
C ASP A 53 -7.63 4.12 3.20
N LEU A 54 -7.77 4.59 4.45
CA LEU A 54 -6.96 4.12 5.58
C LEU A 54 -7.19 2.64 5.91
N VAL A 55 -8.44 2.19 5.89
CA VAL A 55 -8.79 0.77 6.10
C VAL A 55 -8.23 -0.09 4.97
N ALA A 56 -8.36 0.36 3.71
CA ALA A 56 -7.80 -0.34 2.55
C ALA A 56 -6.27 -0.42 2.64
N ALA A 57 -5.60 0.67 3.01
CA ALA A 57 -4.15 0.68 3.23
C ALA A 57 -3.74 -0.30 4.34
N ALA A 58 -4.45 -0.31 5.47
CA ALA A 58 -4.19 -1.23 6.57
C ALA A 58 -4.39 -2.70 6.16
N ALA A 59 -5.44 -3.01 5.40
CA ALA A 59 -5.70 -4.35 4.89
C ALA A 59 -4.61 -4.81 3.90
N VAL A 60 -4.25 -3.96 2.93
CA VAL A 60 -3.18 -4.26 1.96
C VAL A 60 -1.84 -4.48 2.67
N TRP A 61 -1.53 -3.65 3.66
CA TRP A 61 -0.33 -3.80 4.47
C TRP A 61 -0.34 -5.10 5.27
N LEU A 62 -1.47 -5.46 5.90
CA LEU A 62 -1.62 -6.70 6.65
C LEU A 62 -1.44 -7.92 5.73
N VAL A 63 -2.08 -7.94 4.56
CA VAL A 63 -1.97 -9.01 3.56
C VAL A 63 -0.53 -9.13 3.09
N GLY A 64 0.12 -8.02 2.74
CA GLY A 64 1.53 -8.02 2.36
C GLY A 64 2.42 -8.55 3.47
N ARG A 65 2.16 -8.16 4.73
CA ARG A 65 2.88 -8.68 5.88
C ARG A 65 2.65 -10.18 6.05
N GLN A 66 1.43 -10.69 5.95
CA GLN A 66 1.15 -12.12 6.07
C GLN A 66 1.80 -12.94 4.95
N HIS A 67 1.75 -12.44 3.72
CA HIS A 67 2.24 -13.15 2.53
C HIS A 67 3.77 -13.09 2.35
N PHE A 68 4.44 -12.12 2.97
CA PHE A 68 5.89 -11.93 2.86
C PHE A 68 6.67 -12.03 4.17
N SER A 69 5.99 -12.03 5.33
CA SER A 69 6.57 -12.21 6.66
C SER A 69 6.26 -13.57 7.27
N GLY A 70 5.48 -14.42 6.59
CA GLY A 70 5.43 -15.85 6.87
C GLY A 70 6.80 -16.46 6.55
N LYS A 71 7.34 -17.19 7.52
CA LYS A 71 8.60 -17.96 7.47
C LYS A 71 8.75 -18.74 6.16
#